data_AF-E6WKD1-F1
#
_entry.id   AF-E6WKD1-F1
#
_cell.length_a   1.000
_cell.length_b   1.000
_cell.length_c   1.000
_cell.angle_alpha   90.00
_cell.angle_beta   90.00
_cell.angle_gamma   90.00
#
_symmetry.space_group_name_H-M   'P 1'
#
loop_
_entity.id
_entity.type
_entity.pdbx_description
1 polymer ?
#
loop_
_entity_poly.entity_id
_entity_poly.type
_entity_poly.pdbx_seq_one_letter_code
_entity_poly.pdbx_strand_id
1 'polypeptide(L)'
;MPALIPRACRKRGCGGTTTDRSGYCVAHRNEGWQQHQQGKSRHERGYGSQWDIRRARILKRDNHLCQSCLRNGRAVEAKTVDHILAKAHGGTDDDSNLESLCWPCHHGKTSRERLK
;
A
#
# COMPACT_ATOMS: atom_id res chain seq x y z
N MET A 1 41.04 10.41 6.38
CA MET A 1 39.69 10.68 5.82
C MET A 1 38.99 11.66 6.75
N PRO A 2 38.31 12.70 6.25
CA PRO A 2 37.62 13.66 7.11
C PRO A 2 36.47 13.00 7.86
N ALA A 3 36.21 13.47 9.08
CA ALA A 3 35.07 13.01 9.88
C ALA A 3 33.75 13.35 9.17
N LEU A 4 32.76 12.47 9.29
CA LEU A 4 31.44 12.71 8.72
C LEU A 4 30.79 13.90 9.43
N ILE A 5 30.24 14.83 8.64
CA ILE A 5 29.40 15.92 9.13
C ILE A 5 28.13 15.31 9.76
N PRO A 6 27.83 15.63 11.04
CA PRO A 6 26.60 15.17 11.69
C PRO A 6 25.34 15.67 10.97
N ARG A 7 24.37 14.78 10.81
CA ARG A 7 23.06 15.05 10.18
C ARG A 7 21.99 15.13 11.25
N ALA A 8 20.89 15.83 10.98
CA ALA A 8 19.74 15.82 11.88
C ALA A 8 19.12 14.41 12.00
N CYS A 9 18.60 14.08 13.19
CA CYS A 9 17.87 12.85 13.43
C CYS A 9 16.59 12.77 12.57
N ARG A 10 16.31 11.59 12.01
CA ARG A 10 15.12 11.33 11.19
C ARG A 10 13.79 11.33 11.98
N LYS A 11 13.83 11.20 13.31
CA LYS A 11 12.62 11.29 14.16
C LYS A 11 12.05 12.71 14.11
N ARG A 12 10.81 12.85 13.62
CA ARG A 12 10.13 14.15 13.57
C ARG A 12 10.11 14.80 14.96
N GLY A 13 10.53 16.06 15.05
CA GLY A 13 10.58 16.82 16.30
C GLY A 13 11.82 16.55 17.17
N CYS A 14 12.72 15.65 16.78
CA CYS A 14 13.98 15.43 17.51
C CYS A 14 15.04 16.46 17.08
N GLY A 15 15.57 17.22 18.05
CA GLY A 15 16.68 18.17 17.83
C GLY A 15 18.08 17.55 17.84
N GLY A 16 18.19 16.21 17.99
CA GLY A 16 19.48 15.52 18.05
C GLY A 16 20.14 15.36 16.69
N THR A 17 21.48 15.28 16.67
CA THR A 17 22.29 15.00 15.48
C THR A 17 22.90 13.59 15.52
N THR A 18 23.27 13.06 14.36
CA THR A 18 23.87 11.73 14.23
C THR A 18 24.82 11.64 13.03
N THR A 19 25.86 10.84 13.17
CA THR A 19 26.75 10.41 12.08
C THR A 19 26.49 8.94 11.67
N ASP A 20 25.59 8.25 12.39
CA ASP A 20 25.25 6.86 12.14
C ASP A 20 24.46 6.70 10.83
N ARG A 21 24.72 5.59 10.12
CA ARG A 21 24.09 5.30 8.82
C ARG A 21 22.57 5.14 8.90
N SER A 22 22.03 4.77 10.06
CA SER A 22 20.58 4.69 10.28
C SER A 22 19.87 6.05 10.15
N GLY A 23 20.61 7.16 10.34
CA GLY A 23 20.03 8.51 10.37
C GLY A 23 19.27 8.83 11.66
N TYR A 24 19.42 8.03 12.71
CA TYR A 24 18.87 8.29 14.04
C TYR A 24 19.98 8.60 15.06
N CYS A 25 19.71 9.51 16.01
CA CYS A 25 20.60 9.75 17.14
C CYS A 25 20.61 8.55 18.10
N VAL A 26 21.54 8.54 19.06
CA VAL A 26 21.68 7.42 20.03
C VAL A 26 20.36 7.11 20.74
N ALA A 27 19.59 8.14 21.11
CA ALA A 27 18.29 7.97 21.74
C ALA A 27 17.23 7.31 20.85
N HIS A 28 17.34 7.43 19.52
CA HIS A 28 16.32 6.96 18.57
C HIS A 28 16.80 5.84 17.65
N ARG A 29 17.97 5.25 17.90
CA ARG A 29 18.61 4.26 17.02
C ARG A 29 17.72 3.07 16.68
N ASN A 30 16.88 2.66 17.64
CA ASN A 30 15.96 1.52 17.51
C ASN A 30 14.52 1.92 17.11
N GLU A 31 14.26 3.22 16.89
CA GLU A 31 12.93 3.70 16.54
C GLU A 31 12.64 3.71 15.04
N GLY A 32 13.60 3.27 14.22
CA GLY A 32 13.40 3.14 12.78
C GLY A 32 12.19 2.28 12.41
N TRP A 33 11.85 1.30 13.25
CA TRP A 33 10.69 0.43 13.09
C TRP A 33 9.36 1.07 13.50
N GLN A 34 9.36 2.14 14.32
CA GLN A 34 8.11 2.78 14.75
C GLN A 34 7.33 3.45 13.61
N GLN A 35 7.99 3.71 12.47
CA GLN A 35 7.30 4.20 11.26
C GLN A 35 6.65 3.08 10.43
N HIS A 36 6.81 1.81 10.80
CA HIS A 36 6.13 0.70 10.14
C HIS A 36 4.65 0.65 10.58
N GLN A 37 3.79 1.24 9.74
CA GLN A 37 2.34 1.02 9.65
C GLN A 37 1.58 0.71 10.96
N GLN A 38 1.40 1.69 11.84
CA GLN A 38 0.39 1.72 12.94
C GLN A 38 0.17 0.43 13.76
N GLY A 39 1.10 -0.54 13.77
CA GLY A 39 0.96 -1.81 14.49
C GLY A 39 -0.18 -2.76 14.06
N LYS A 40 -1.01 -2.41 13.07
CA LYS A 40 -2.19 -3.22 12.71
C LYS A 40 -1.79 -4.43 11.86
N SER A 41 -2.15 -5.63 12.31
CA SER A 41 -2.01 -6.86 11.54
C SER A 41 -2.79 -6.81 10.23
N ARG A 42 -2.46 -7.69 9.28
CA ARG A 42 -3.19 -7.83 8.00
C ARG A 42 -4.70 -8.01 8.23
N HIS A 43 -5.07 -8.75 9.27
CA HIS A 43 -6.45 -9.01 9.67
C HIS A 43 -7.14 -7.73 10.17
N GLU A 44 -6.48 -6.97 11.05
CA GLU A 44 -7.02 -5.70 11.58
C GLU A 44 -7.17 -4.61 10.51
N ARG A 45 -6.43 -4.72 9.40
CA ARG A 45 -6.58 -3.83 8.23
C ARG A 45 -7.71 -4.26 7.29
N GLY A 46 -8.44 -5.34 7.60
CA GLY A 46 -9.56 -5.84 6.79
C GLY A 46 -9.17 -6.82 5.68
N TYR A 47 -7.92 -7.31 5.67
CA TYR A 47 -7.39 -8.27 4.69
C TYR A 47 -7.23 -9.68 5.28
N GLY A 48 -8.16 -10.10 6.13
CA GLY A 48 -8.20 -11.45 6.71
C GLY A 48 -8.74 -12.51 5.74
N SER A 49 -9.05 -13.71 6.27
CA SER A 49 -9.58 -14.84 5.49
C SER A 49 -10.77 -14.50 4.59
N GLN A 50 -11.68 -13.63 5.06
CA GLN A 50 -12.82 -13.14 4.29
C GLN A 50 -12.41 -12.38 3.02
N TRP A 51 -11.27 -11.68 3.06
CA TRP A 51 -10.72 -11.02 1.87
C TRP A 51 -10.17 -12.04 0.87
N ASP A 52 -9.47 -13.07 1.33
CA ASP A 52 -8.92 -14.09 0.44
C ASP A 52 -10.04 -14.85 -0.30
N ILE A 53 -11.16 -15.14 0.39
CA ILE A 53 -12.37 -15.73 -0.22
C ILE A 53 -12.98 -14.78 -1.27
N ARG A 54 -13.17 -13.50 -0.92
CA ARG A 54 -13.70 -12.49 -1.86
C ARG A 54 -12.78 -12.33 -3.07
N ARG A 55 -11.47 -12.20 -2.85
CA ARG A 55 -10.47 -12.07 -3.91
C ARG A 55 -10.56 -13.23 -4.91
N ALA A 56 -10.61 -14.47 -4.44
CA ALA A 56 -10.73 -15.63 -5.31
C ALA A 56 -12.03 -15.61 -6.12
N ARG A 57 -13.15 -15.22 -5.49
CA ARG A 57 -14.46 -15.09 -6.16
C ARG A 57 -14.45 -14.01 -7.25
N ILE A 58 -13.90 -12.83 -6.97
CA ILE A 58 -13.84 -11.72 -7.93
C ILE A 58 -12.93 -12.05 -9.10
N LEU A 59 -11.76 -12.66 -8.86
CA LEU A 59 -10.89 -13.13 -9.93
C LEU A 59 -11.60 -14.14 -10.83
N LYS A 60 -12.35 -15.08 -10.25
CA LYS A 60 -13.13 -16.07 -11.01
C LYS A 60 -14.23 -15.40 -11.84
N ARG A 61 -15.00 -14.47 -11.24
CA ARG A 61 -16.06 -13.69 -11.92
C ARG A 61 -15.50 -12.94 -13.13
N ASP A 62 -14.34 -12.34 -12.95
CA ASP A 62 -13.67 -11.49 -13.94
C ASP A 62 -12.83 -12.31 -14.95
N ASN A 63 -12.96 -13.64 -14.95
CA ASN A 63 -12.19 -14.57 -15.78
C ASN A 63 -10.67 -14.39 -15.67
N HIS A 64 -10.19 -13.94 -14.50
CA HIS A 64 -8.79 -13.57 -14.26
C HIS A 64 -8.27 -12.51 -15.24
N LEU A 65 -9.15 -11.67 -15.78
CA LEU A 65 -8.79 -10.58 -16.69
C LEU A 65 -8.90 -9.24 -15.97
N CYS A 66 -7.96 -8.35 -16.30
CA CYS A 66 -7.97 -6.98 -15.84
C CYS A 66 -9.15 -6.24 -16.46
N GLN A 67 -10.11 -5.83 -15.62
CA GLN A 67 -11.34 -5.17 -16.04
C GLN A 67 -11.06 -3.81 -16.67
N SER A 68 -10.06 -3.08 -16.16
CA SER A 68 -9.63 -1.81 -16.75
C SER A 68 -9.04 -1.99 -18.16
N CYS A 69 -8.15 -2.97 -18.37
CA CYS A 69 -7.63 -3.27 -19.71
C CYS A 69 -8.74 -3.77 -20.65
N LEU A 70 -9.64 -4.61 -20.15
CA LEU A 70 -10.74 -5.19 -20.94
C LEU A 70 -11.70 -4.10 -21.45
N ARG A 71 -12.05 -3.11 -20.61
CA ARG A 71 -12.81 -1.92 -21.02
C ARG A 71 -12.11 -1.10 -22.12
N ASN A 72 -10.79 -1.23 -22.24
CA ASN A 72 -9.97 -0.61 -23.29
C ASN A 72 -9.65 -1.59 -24.44
N GLY A 73 -10.39 -2.69 -24.59
CA GLY A 73 -10.21 -3.67 -25.67
C GLY A 73 -8.97 -4.56 -25.55
N ARG A 74 -8.33 -4.63 -24.37
CA ARG A 74 -7.10 -5.40 -24.14
C ARG A 74 -7.34 -6.52 -23.13
N ALA A 75 -7.16 -7.77 -23.55
CA ALA A 75 -7.17 -8.92 -22.65
C ALA A 75 -5.82 -9.05 -21.95
N VAL A 76 -5.76 -8.66 -20.68
CA VAL A 76 -4.55 -8.73 -19.84
C VAL A 76 -4.89 -9.48 -18.57
N GLU A 77 -4.02 -10.36 -18.12
CA GLU A 77 -4.19 -11.10 -16.87
C GLU A 77 -4.28 -10.15 -15.65
N ALA A 78 -5.25 -10.38 -14.77
CA ALA A 78 -5.34 -9.71 -13.48
C ALA A 78 -4.43 -10.39 -12.44
N LYS A 79 -3.78 -9.58 -11.61
CA LYS A 79 -2.92 -10.04 -10.50
C LYS A 79 -3.48 -9.63 -9.14
N THR A 80 -4.29 -8.58 -9.11
CA THR A 80 -4.84 -7.97 -7.91
C THR A 80 -6.34 -7.81 -8.02
N VAL A 81 -7.02 -7.68 -6.88
CA VAL A 81 -8.40 -7.22 -6.78
C VAL A 81 -8.37 -5.95 -5.95
N ASP A 82 -9.08 -4.93 -6.40
CA ASP A 82 -9.08 -3.61 -5.79
C ASP A 82 -10.50 -3.04 -5.72
N HIS A 83 -10.72 -2.10 -4.81
CA HIS A 83 -12.01 -1.44 -4.64
C HIS A 83 -12.21 -0.36 -5.70
N ILE A 84 -13.33 -0.35 -6.44
CA ILE A 84 -13.64 0.68 -7.45
C ILE A 84 -13.69 2.06 -6.79
N LEU A 85 -14.45 2.19 -5.70
CA LEU A 85 -14.36 3.30 -4.76
C LEU A 85 -13.46 2.87 -3.60
N ALA A 86 -12.34 3.54 -3.37
CA ALA A 86 -11.44 3.20 -2.28
C ALA A 86 -12.14 3.27 -0.91
N LYS A 87 -11.75 2.39 0.02
CA LYS A 87 -12.27 2.40 1.41
C LYS A 87 -12.10 3.75 2.11
N ALA A 88 -11.00 4.46 1.83
CA ALA A 88 -10.74 5.80 2.37
C ALA A 88 -11.78 6.84 1.92
N HIS A 89 -12.48 6.59 0.82
CA HIS A 89 -13.53 7.43 0.27
C HIS A 89 -14.93 6.82 0.44
N GLY A 90 -15.10 5.87 1.36
CA GLY A 90 -16.40 5.26 1.68
C GLY A 90 -16.75 4.00 0.88
N GLY A 91 -15.80 3.39 0.17
CA GLY A 91 -16.02 2.13 -0.53
C GLY A 91 -16.29 0.93 0.39
N THR A 92 -17.20 0.06 -0.03
CA THR A 92 -17.57 -1.19 0.66
C THR A 92 -16.79 -2.39 0.13
N ASP A 93 -16.80 -3.52 0.85
CA ASP A 93 -16.26 -4.80 0.39
C ASP A 93 -17.29 -5.63 -0.41
N ASP A 94 -18.32 -4.98 -0.96
CA ASP A 94 -19.32 -5.65 -1.81
C ASP A 94 -18.71 -6.04 -3.14
N ASP A 95 -19.15 -7.17 -3.70
CA ASP A 95 -18.64 -7.67 -4.96
C ASP A 95 -18.80 -6.64 -6.10
N SER A 96 -19.84 -5.80 -6.06
CA SER A 96 -20.06 -4.71 -7.03
C SER A 96 -19.04 -3.58 -6.95
N ASN A 97 -18.40 -3.38 -5.79
CA ASN A 97 -17.34 -2.40 -5.59
C ASN A 97 -15.94 -3.01 -5.74
N LEU A 98 -15.81 -4.27 -6.18
CA LEU A 98 -14.52 -4.92 -6.38
C LEU A 98 -14.27 -5.21 -7.86
N GLU A 99 -13.05 -4.95 -8.33
CA GLU A 99 -12.63 -5.28 -9.69
C GLU A 99 -11.22 -5.91 -9.75
N SER A 100 -11.03 -6.84 -10.69
CA SER A 100 -9.74 -7.46 -10.95
C SER A 100 -8.87 -6.56 -11.83
N LEU A 101 -7.62 -6.31 -11.42
CA LEU A 101 -6.68 -5.42 -12.09
C LEU A 101 -5.32 -6.07 -12.31
N CYS A 102 -4.64 -5.67 -13.38
CA CYS A 102 -3.20 -5.91 -13.54
C CYS A 102 -2.41 -4.87 -12.72
N TRP A 103 -1.14 -5.17 -12.42
CA TRP A 103 -0.29 -4.26 -11.64
C TRP A 103 -0.21 -2.83 -12.19
N PRO A 104 -0.01 -2.60 -13.51
CA PRO A 104 0.02 -1.24 -14.06
C PRO A 104 -1.28 -0.46 -13.82
N CYS A 105 -2.44 -1.08 -14.04
CA CYS A 105 -3.73 -0.46 -13.82
C CYS A 105 -3.98 -0.16 -12.33
N HIS A 106 -3.63 -1.10 -11.45
CA HIS A 106 -3.72 -0.93 -10.01
C HIS A 106 -2.87 0.26 -9.54
N HIS A 107 -1.58 0.30 -9.91
CA HIS A 107 -0.70 1.42 -9.55
C HIS A 107 -1.20 2.76 -10.09
N GLY A 108 -1.69 2.80 -11.33
CA GLY A 108 -2.27 3.99 -11.92
C GLY A 108 -3.50 4.47 -11.15
N LYS A 109 -4.37 3.55 -10.70
CA LYS A 109 -5.53 3.87 -9.86
C LYS A 109 -5.11 4.43 -8.51
N THR A 110 -4.25 3.72 -7.77
CA THR A 110 -3.75 4.17 -6.46
C THR A 110 -3.12 5.57 -6.53
N SER A 111 -2.36 5.86 -7.60
CA SER A 111 -1.75 7.17 -7.79
C SER A 111 -2.78 8.28 -7.98
N ARG A 112 -3.89 8.02 -8.68
CA ARG A 112 -4.97 8.99 -8.90
C ARG A 112 -5.79 9.22 -7.64
N GLU A 113 -6.05 8.16 -6.87
CA GLU A 113 -6.81 8.23 -5.62
C GLU A 113 -6.06 9.00 -4.54
N ARG A 114 -4.72 8.92 -4.50
CA ARG A 114 -3.90 9.71 -3.57
C ARG A 114 -4.06 11.23 -3.76
N LEU A 115 -4.51 11.69 -4.93
CA LEU A 115 -4.72 13.10 -5.24
C LEU A 115 -6.14 13.59 -4.92
N LYS A 116 -7.04 12.69 -4.49
CA LYS A 116 -8.41 13.00 -4.07
C LYS A 116 -8.48 13.13 -2.56
#